data_AF-A0A1C6RIS3-F1
#
_entry.id   AF-A0A1C6RIS3-F1
#
_cell.length_a   1.000
_cell.length_b   1.000
_cell.length_c   1.000
_cell.angle_alpha   90.00
_cell.angle_beta   90.00
_cell.angle_gamma   90.00
#
_symmetry.space_group_name_H-M   'P 1'
#
loop_
_entity.id
_entity.type
_entity.pdbx_description
1 polymer ?
#
loop_
_entity_poly.entity_id
_entity_poly.type
_entity_poly.pdbx_seq_one_letter_code
_entity_poly.pdbx_strand_id
1 'polypeptide(L)'
;MADDLTAAVRAYEDARAAVTDAQAEADRIVAAAKTDVVTARARLADAIVAAARNGMRQVDIVRATGYTRERVRQILRAGGVEAD
;
A
#
# COMPACT_ATOMS: atom_id res chain seq x y z
N MET A 1 39.56 -33.58 1.71
CA MET A 1 40.03 -32.17 1.78
C MET A 1 39.64 -31.34 0.55
N ALA A 2 40.06 -31.68 -0.67
CA ALA A 2 39.65 -30.94 -1.88
C ALA A 2 38.14 -31.07 -2.19
N ASP A 3 37.59 -32.26 -1.94
CA ASP A 3 36.15 -32.52 -2.09
C ASP A 3 35.33 -31.80 -1.00
N ASP A 4 35.83 -31.74 0.23
CA ASP A 4 35.17 -31.03 1.35
C ASP A 4 35.08 -29.52 1.08
N LEU A 5 36.15 -28.92 0.54
CA LEU A 5 36.15 -27.51 0.14
C LEU A 5 35.15 -27.27 -1.00
N THR A 6 35.12 -28.14 -2.01
CA THR A 6 34.19 -28.02 -3.14
C THR A 6 32.73 -28.12 -2.68
N ALA A 7 32.43 -29.05 -1.76
CA ALA A 7 31.12 -29.17 -1.16
C ALA A 7 30.73 -27.92 -0.36
N ALA A 8 31.65 -27.38 0.44
CA ALA A 8 31.42 -26.16 1.21
C ALA A 8 31.16 -24.93 0.33
N VAL A 9 31.90 -24.77 -0.76
CA VAL A 9 31.69 -23.68 -1.74
C VAL A 9 30.31 -23.80 -2.39
N ARG A 10 29.90 -25.01 -2.82
CA ARG A 10 28.57 -25.22 -3.37
C ARG A 10 27.47 -24.88 -2.38
N ALA A 11 27.58 -25.36 -1.14
CA ALA A 11 26.61 -25.05 -0.10
C ALA A 11 26.51 -23.54 0.19
N TYR A 12 27.64 -22.82 0.15
CA TYR A 12 27.66 -21.37 0.30
C TYR A 12 26.95 -20.66 -0.86
N GLU A 13 27.26 -21.02 -2.10
CA GLU A 13 26.64 -20.40 -3.28
C GLU A 13 25.13 -20.72 -3.35
N ASP A 14 24.73 -21.94 -3.02
CA ASP A 14 23.32 -22.34 -2.94
C ASP A 14 22.58 -21.52 -1.87
N ALA A 15 23.17 -21.36 -0.68
CA ALA A 15 22.59 -20.55 0.39
C ALA A 15 22.50 -19.07 -0.01
N ARG A 16 23.52 -18.55 -0.71
CA ARG A 16 23.55 -17.18 -1.20
C ARG A 16 22.48 -16.94 -2.27
N ALA A 17 22.33 -17.87 -3.22
CA ALA A 17 21.29 -17.81 -4.24
C ALA A 17 19.89 -17.83 -3.61
N ALA A 18 19.66 -18.71 -2.63
CA ALA A 18 18.40 -18.77 -1.89
C ALA A 18 18.05 -17.44 -1.19
N VAL A 19 19.04 -16.73 -0.63
CA VAL A 19 18.82 -15.39 -0.05
C VAL A 19 18.42 -14.38 -1.12
N THR A 20 19.11 -14.37 -2.27
CA THR A 20 18.78 -13.47 -3.39
C THR A 20 17.37 -13.72 -3.92
N ASP A 21 16.99 -14.99 -4.09
CA ASP A 21 15.65 -15.35 -4.55
C ASP A 21 14.56 -14.94 -3.54
N ALA A 22 14.80 -15.16 -2.25
CA ALA A 22 13.89 -14.75 -1.19
C ALA A 22 13.71 -13.23 -1.14
N GLN A 23 14.78 -12.47 -1.33
CA GLN A 23 14.73 -11.00 -1.40
C GLN A 23 13.92 -10.53 -2.61
N ALA A 24 14.16 -11.12 -3.79
CA ALA A 24 13.41 -10.78 -4.99
C ALA A 24 11.91 -11.06 -4.82
N GLU A 25 11.54 -12.16 -4.16
CA GLU A 25 10.14 -12.47 -3.87
C GLU A 25 9.53 -11.50 -2.86
N ALA A 26 10.25 -11.17 -1.78
CA ALA A 26 9.79 -10.19 -0.80
C ALA A 26 9.55 -8.82 -1.45
N ASP A 27 10.43 -8.38 -2.34
CA ASP A 27 10.28 -7.13 -3.09
C ASP A 27 9.03 -7.14 -3.97
N ARG A 28 8.74 -8.26 -4.65
CA ARG A 28 7.50 -8.44 -5.43
C ARG A 28 6.26 -8.33 -4.56
N ILE A 29 6.23 -9.01 -3.40
CA ILE A 29 5.10 -8.97 -2.46
C ILE A 29 4.88 -7.54 -1.96
N VAL A 30 5.94 -6.84 -1.56
CA VAL A 30 5.86 -5.46 -1.07
C VAL A 30 5.39 -4.52 -2.18
N ALA A 31 5.86 -4.68 -3.41
CA ALA A 31 5.42 -3.86 -4.55
C ALA A 31 3.94 -4.06 -4.87
N ALA A 32 3.46 -5.30 -4.86
CA ALA A 32 2.04 -5.63 -5.03
C ALA A 32 1.19 -5.01 -3.91
N ALA A 33 1.57 -5.22 -2.65
CA ALA A 33 0.84 -4.65 -1.50
C ALA A 33 0.81 -3.11 -1.52
N LYS A 34 1.90 -2.45 -1.94
CA LYS A 34 1.92 -0.99 -2.13
C LYS A 34 0.92 -0.54 -3.19
N THR A 35 0.83 -1.27 -4.30
CA THR A 35 -0.13 -1.01 -5.37
C THR A 35 -1.57 -1.14 -4.84
N ASP A 36 -1.86 -2.20 -4.10
CA ASP A 36 -3.18 -2.42 -3.50
C ASP A 36 -3.58 -1.30 -2.55
N VAL A 37 -2.64 -0.81 -1.73
CA VAL A 37 -2.88 0.34 -0.83
C VAL A 37 -3.21 1.60 -1.62
N VAL A 38 -2.54 1.85 -2.74
CA VAL A 38 -2.84 3.01 -3.60
C VAL A 38 -4.24 2.87 -4.20
N THR A 39 -4.59 1.71 -4.74
CA THR A 39 -5.92 1.45 -5.29
C THR A 39 -7.01 1.56 -4.23
N ALA A 40 -6.81 1.01 -3.03
CA ALA A 40 -7.75 1.10 -1.93
C ALA A 40 -7.95 2.55 -1.47
N ARG A 41 -6.87 3.36 -1.41
CA ARG A 41 -6.95 4.79 -1.10
C ARG A 41 -7.74 5.58 -2.13
N ALA A 42 -7.57 5.29 -3.43
CA ALA A 42 -8.34 5.92 -4.49
C ALA A 42 -9.84 5.59 -4.35
N ARG A 43 -10.19 4.30 -4.17
CA ARG A 43 -11.57 3.87 -3.93
C ARG A 43 -12.20 4.51 -2.70
N LEU A 44 -11.42 4.65 -1.61
CA LEU A 44 -11.88 5.35 -0.41
C LEU A 44 -12.17 6.84 -0.68
N ALA A 45 -11.30 7.52 -1.44
CA ALA A 45 -11.52 8.90 -1.83
C ALA A 45 -12.82 9.07 -2.65
N ASP A 46 -13.06 8.18 -3.62
CA ASP A 46 -14.28 8.18 -4.42
C ASP A 46 -15.53 7.97 -3.55
N ALA A 47 -15.46 7.03 -2.59
CA ALA A 47 -16.55 6.78 -1.65
C ALA A 47 -16.82 7.99 -0.74
N ILE A 48 -15.78 8.70 -0.29
CA ILE A 48 -15.91 9.95 0.48
C ILE A 48 -16.64 11.02 -0.34
N VAL A 49 -16.25 11.21 -1.60
CA VAL A 49 -16.88 12.19 -2.50
C VAL A 49 -18.35 11.82 -2.75
N ALA A 50 -18.64 10.55 -3.00
CA ALA A 50 -20.00 10.07 -3.19
C ALA A 50 -20.87 10.29 -1.94
N ALA A 51 -20.35 10.00 -0.75
CA ALA A 51 -21.06 10.22 0.51
C ALA A 51 -21.43 11.70 0.70
N ALA A 52 -20.50 12.62 0.43
CA ALA A 52 -20.76 14.06 0.51
C ALA A 52 -21.81 14.52 -0.51
N ARG A 53 -21.74 14.05 -1.76
CA ARG A 53 -22.74 14.34 -2.80
C ARG A 53 -24.13 13.82 -2.44
N ASN A 54 -24.20 12.74 -1.68
CA ASN A 54 -25.45 12.19 -1.15
C ASN A 54 -25.94 12.90 0.13
N GLY A 55 -25.32 14.02 0.51
CA GLY A 55 -25.76 14.85 1.63
C GLY A 55 -25.21 14.46 3.00
N MET A 56 -24.25 13.51 3.08
CA MET A 56 -23.59 13.20 4.34
C MET A 56 -22.75 14.39 4.80
N ARG A 57 -22.92 14.83 6.05
CA ARG A 57 -22.17 15.97 6.59
C ARG A 57 -20.69 15.64 6.71
N GLN A 58 -19.83 16.62 6.48
CA GLN A 58 -18.37 16.43 6.57
C GLN A 58 -17.91 15.91 7.94
N VAL A 59 -18.57 16.31 9.02
CA VAL A 59 -18.26 15.82 10.38
C VAL A 59 -18.51 14.31 10.54
N ASP A 60 -19.54 13.79 9.88
CA ASP A 60 -19.88 12.36 9.92
C ASP A 60 -18.91 11.55 9.07
N ILE A 61 -18.48 12.10 7.92
CA ILE A 61 -17.43 11.51 7.07
C ILE A 61 -16.10 11.43 7.82
N VAL A 62 -15.72 12.50 8.53
CA VAL A 62 -14.52 12.52 9.40
C VAL A 62 -14.61 11.40 10.45
N ARG A 63 -15.76 11.26 11.12
CA ARG A 63 -15.98 10.23 12.13
C ARG A 63 -15.91 8.81 11.55
N ALA A 64 -16.48 8.59 10.37
CA ALA A 64 -16.52 7.28 9.71
C ALA A 64 -15.14 6.84 9.18
N THR A 65 -14.34 7.78 8.69
CA THR A 65 -13.05 7.49 8.04
C THR A 65 -11.84 7.59 8.99
N GLY A 66 -11.97 8.32 10.09
CA GLY A 66 -10.86 8.66 10.98
C GLY A 66 -9.87 9.68 10.39
N TYR A 67 -10.14 10.20 9.19
CA TYR A 67 -9.32 11.25 8.59
C TYR A 67 -9.53 12.58 9.28
N THR A 68 -8.49 13.41 9.26
CA THR A 68 -8.61 14.80 9.71
C THR A 68 -9.61 15.55 8.83
N ARG A 69 -10.29 16.55 9.40
CA ARG A 69 -11.23 17.39 8.66
C ARG A 69 -10.58 18.03 7.43
N GLU A 70 -9.33 18.46 7.55
CA GLU A 70 -8.58 19.02 6.42
C GLU A 70 -8.32 17.97 5.33
N ARG A 71 -7.97 16.74 5.69
CA ARG A 71 -7.78 15.68 4.69
C ARG A 71 -9.08 15.38 3.94
N VAL A 72 -10.22 15.30 4.65
CA VAL A 72 -11.53 15.15 4.02
C VAL A 72 -11.82 16.32 3.08
N ARG A 73 -11.56 17.57 3.51
CA ARG A 73 -11.76 18.77 2.68
C ARG A 73 -10.94 18.72 1.38
N GLN A 74 -9.68 18.31 1.46
CA GLN A 74 -8.81 18.16 0.28
C GLN A 74 -9.37 17.14 -0.71
N ILE A 75 -9.82 15.99 -0.22
CA ILE A 75 -10.43 14.94 -1.04
C ILE A 75 -11.70 15.46 -1.71
N LEU A 76 -12.57 16.13 -0.95
CA LEU A 76 -13.81 16.71 -1.49
C LEU A 76 -13.54 17.74 -2.58
N ARG A 77 -12.60 18.67 -2.35
CA ARG A 77 -12.18 19.66 -3.35
C ARG A 77 -11.61 19.01 -4.62
N ALA A 78 -10.76 18.00 -4.47
CA ALA A 78 -10.24 17.25 -5.61
C ALA A 78 -11.35 16.53 -6.40
N GLY A 79 -12.43 16.13 -5.71
CA GLY A 79 -13.64 15.57 -6.31
C GLY A 79 -14.68 16.61 -6.78
N GLY A 80 -14.34 17.90 -6.79
CA GLY A 80 -15.24 18.97 -7.23
C GLY A 80 -16.42 19.24 -6.30
N VAL A 81 -16.33 18.85 -5.03
CA VAL A 81 -17.31 19.17 -3.99
C VAL A 81 -16.76 20.33 -3.16
N GLU A 82 -17.32 21.52 -3.36
CA GLU A 82 -17.05 22.66 -2.47
C GLU A 82 -17.80 22.43 -1.16
N ALA A 83 -17.06 22.53 -0.05
CA ALA A 83 -17.67 22.50 1.27
C ALA A 83 -18.21 23.91 1.54
N ASP A 84 -19.52 24.02 1.73
CA ASP A 84 -20.17 25.21 2.31
C ASP A 84 -19.55 25.57 3.67
#